data_AF-A0A1R1EFC3-F1
#
_entry.id   AF-A0A1R1EFC3-F1
#
_cell.length_a   1.000
_cell.length_b   1.000
_cell.length_c   1.000
_cell.angle_alpha   90.00
_cell.angle_beta   90.00
_cell.angle_gamma   90.00
#
_symmetry.space_group_name_H-M   'P 1'
#
loop_
_entity.id
_entity.type
_entity.pdbx_description
1 polymer ?
#
loop_
_entity_poly.entity_id
_entity_poly.type
_entity_poly.pdbx_seq_one_letter_code
_entity_poly.pdbx_strand_id
1 'polypeptide(L)'
;MNQEDLLARQKQLQVEAGSVAEEMNLMPLLAAAGKPVIVGSAALGLMAWRDLDVTVVCSKLDMAAVSGIALQLMSNPGVREMKFINDTGQWNTDPAYPDGYFLGLTYGSANGHRWELDIWFVDEPDKQPDLLHIQTMPARLTPAKTAAILSIKTEWAKRAEYGNQVKSFDIYSAVLDDDVSTPAEFQQWLQSRSDDLH
;
A
#
# COMPACT_ATOMS: atom_id res chain seq x y z
N MET A 1 -13.45 -4.90 -18.19
CA MET A 1 -12.37 -4.06 -18.76
C MET A 1 -11.41 -4.96 -19.48
N ASN A 2 -10.94 -4.57 -20.66
CA ASN A 2 -9.89 -5.33 -21.35
C ASN A 2 -8.52 -5.01 -20.73
N GLN A 3 -7.47 -5.70 -21.20
CA GLN A 3 -6.10 -5.51 -20.69
C GLN A 3 -5.58 -4.07 -20.88
N GLU A 4 -5.85 -3.45 -22.03
CA GLU A 4 -5.41 -2.08 -22.31
C GLU A 4 -6.08 -1.06 -21.37
N ASP A 5 -7.38 -1.23 -21.12
CA ASP A 5 -8.15 -0.39 -20.19
C ASP A 5 -7.58 -0.47 -18.77
N LEU A 6 -7.23 -1.68 -18.31
CA LEU A 6 -6.65 -1.91 -16.98
C LEU A 6 -5.31 -1.17 -16.84
N LEU A 7 -4.41 -1.35 -17.81
CA LEU A 7 -3.09 -0.71 -17.80
C LEU A 7 -3.20 0.82 -17.92
N ALA A 8 -4.11 1.32 -18.76
CA ALA A 8 -4.36 2.75 -18.90
C ALA A 8 -4.93 3.36 -17.62
N ARG A 9 -5.92 2.70 -16.99
CA ARG A 9 -6.49 3.14 -15.71
C ARG A 9 -5.44 3.16 -14.62
N GLN A 10 -4.59 2.13 -14.55
CA GLN A 10 -3.52 2.10 -13.58
C GLN A 10 -2.52 3.24 -13.78
N LYS A 11 -2.05 3.46 -15.01
CA LYS A 11 -1.13 4.57 -15.27
C LYS A 11 -1.74 5.93 -14.88
N GLN A 12 -3.03 6.11 -15.11
CA GLN A 12 -3.75 7.30 -14.66
C GLN A 12 -3.73 7.42 -13.13
N LEU A 13 -4.02 6.34 -12.40
CA LEU A 13 -3.98 6.33 -10.93
C LEU A 13 -2.59 6.67 -10.38
N GLN A 14 -1.51 6.19 -10.99
CA GLN A 14 -0.15 6.55 -10.55
C GLN A 14 0.16 8.04 -10.73
N VAL A 15 -0.31 8.63 -11.84
CA VAL A 15 -0.19 10.08 -12.06
C VAL A 15 -1.02 10.83 -11.01
N GLU A 16 -2.26 10.40 -10.74
CA GLU A 16 -3.09 11.00 -9.70
C GLU A 16 -2.42 10.89 -8.31
N ALA A 17 -1.79 9.75 -7.97
CA ALA A 17 -1.08 9.54 -6.71
C ALA A 17 0.12 10.50 -6.56
N GLY A 18 0.89 10.70 -7.64
CA GLY A 18 1.96 11.70 -7.68
C GLY A 18 1.43 13.10 -7.38
N SER A 19 0.31 13.49 -8.01
CA SER A 19 -0.33 14.77 -7.76
C SER A 19 -0.82 14.93 -6.31
N VAL A 20 -1.36 13.89 -5.69
CA VAL A 20 -1.75 13.92 -4.26
C VAL A 20 -0.54 14.08 -3.35
N ALA A 21 0.55 13.35 -3.62
CA ALA A 21 1.78 13.48 -2.84
C ALA A 21 2.38 14.90 -2.94
N GLU A 22 2.31 15.53 -4.11
CA GLU A 22 2.71 16.94 -4.32
C GLU A 22 1.76 17.91 -3.62
N GLU A 23 0.45 17.74 -3.78
CA GLU A 23 -0.60 18.58 -3.19
C GLU A 23 -0.48 18.64 -1.66
N MET A 24 -0.21 17.51 -1.02
CA MET A 24 -0.03 17.41 0.43
C MET A 24 1.38 17.82 0.89
N ASN A 25 2.30 18.12 -0.03
CA ASN A 25 3.73 18.27 0.25
C ASN A 25 4.28 17.09 1.09
N LEU A 26 3.82 15.87 0.75
CA LEU A 26 3.91 14.70 1.60
C LEU A 26 5.36 14.26 1.82
N MET A 27 6.13 14.09 0.75
CA MET A 27 7.50 13.59 0.86
C MET A 27 8.41 14.54 1.65
N PRO A 28 8.41 15.87 1.40
CA PRO A 28 9.18 16.81 2.23
C PRO A 28 8.74 16.84 3.69
N LEU A 29 7.43 16.71 3.96
CA LEU A 29 6.91 16.64 5.33
C LEU A 29 7.43 15.39 6.06
N LEU A 30 7.32 14.21 5.43
CA LEU A 30 7.74 12.94 6.00
C LEU A 30 9.26 12.85 6.18
N ALA A 31 10.03 13.60 5.37
CA ALA A 31 11.47 13.69 5.49
C ALA A 31 11.97 14.21 6.85
N ALA A 32 11.11 14.86 7.64
CA ALA A 32 11.42 15.29 8.99
C ALA A 32 11.66 14.12 9.97
N ALA A 33 11.11 12.93 9.70
CA ALA A 33 11.27 11.74 10.54
C ALA A 33 12.29 10.73 9.98
N GLY A 34 12.56 10.75 8.68
CA GLY A 34 13.44 9.76 8.03
C GLY A 34 13.48 9.90 6.52
N LYS A 35 13.79 8.81 5.82
CA LYS A 35 13.74 8.76 4.35
C LYS A 35 12.41 8.17 3.90
N PRO A 36 11.47 8.98 3.38
CA PRO A 36 10.22 8.48 2.84
C PRO A 36 10.43 7.76 1.51
N VAL A 37 9.73 6.64 1.32
CA VAL A 37 9.74 5.81 0.13
C VAL A 37 8.30 5.48 -0.23
N ILE A 38 7.88 5.83 -1.45
CA ILE A 38 6.58 5.37 -1.97
C ILE A 38 6.71 3.86 -2.19
N VAL A 39 5.78 3.09 -1.62
CA VAL A 39 5.76 1.63 -1.68
C VAL A 39 4.44 1.14 -2.26
N GLY A 40 4.16 -0.15 -2.10
CA GLY A 40 2.88 -0.74 -2.44
C GLY A 40 2.53 -0.58 -3.91
N SER A 41 1.24 -0.40 -4.18
CA SER A 41 0.73 -0.54 -5.54
C SER A 41 1.06 0.66 -6.43
N ALA A 42 1.25 1.83 -5.84
CA ALA A 42 1.72 3.04 -6.52
C ALA A 42 3.16 2.89 -7.02
N ALA A 43 4.06 2.30 -6.23
CA ALA A 43 5.44 2.05 -6.64
C ALA A 43 5.56 0.92 -7.69
N LEU A 44 4.71 -0.12 -7.58
CA LEU A 44 4.80 -1.32 -8.39
C LEU A 44 4.07 -1.24 -9.74
N GLY A 45 3.28 -0.20 -9.99
CA GLY A 45 2.44 -0.18 -11.20
C GLY A 45 1.21 -1.10 -11.10
N LEU A 46 0.65 -1.27 -9.90
CA LEU A 46 -0.44 -2.21 -9.60
C LEU A 46 -1.66 -1.59 -8.90
N MET A 47 -1.90 -0.28 -9.05
CA MET A 47 -3.08 0.36 -8.45
C MET A 47 -4.36 0.02 -9.23
N ALA A 48 -5.41 -0.26 -8.46
CA ALA A 48 -6.76 -0.51 -8.99
C ALA A 48 -7.77 0.51 -8.43
N TRP A 49 -7.36 1.29 -7.44
CA TRP A 49 -8.14 2.29 -6.71
C TRP A 49 -7.19 3.34 -6.13
N ARG A 50 -7.71 4.31 -5.38
CA ARG A 50 -6.96 5.48 -4.90
C ARG A 50 -6.36 5.23 -3.52
N ASP A 51 -5.34 4.37 -3.49
CA ASP A 51 -4.46 4.10 -2.35
C ASP A 51 -3.08 4.73 -2.57
N LEU A 52 -2.44 5.25 -1.52
CA LEU A 52 -1.05 5.68 -1.56
C LEU A 52 -0.32 5.24 -0.30
N ASP A 53 0.61 4.30 -0.47
CA ASP A 53 1.41 3.73 0.60
C ASP A 53 2.79 4.38 0.66
N VAL A 54 3.22 4.80 1.84
CA VAL A 54 4.57 5.36 2.07
C VAL A 54 5.21 4.72 3.29
N THR A 55 6.42 4.21 3.14
CA THR A 55 7.26 3.77 4.26
C THR A 55 8.35 4.80 4.49
N VAL A 56 8.45 5.32 5.71
CA VAL A 56 9.49 6.24 6.17
C VAL A 56 10.54 5.43 6.92
N VAL A 57 11.73 5.35 6.33
CA VAL A 57 12.89 4.69 6.94
C VAL A 57 13.54 5.66 7.93
N CYS A 58 13.32 5.43 9.21
CA CYS A 58 13.82 6.23 10.31
C CYS A 58 15.19 5.72 10.78
N SER A 59 16.02 6.59 11.34
CA SER A 59 17.25 6.15 12.03
C SER A 59 16.96 5.52 13.41
N LYS A 60 15.84 5.94 14.01
CA LYS A 60 15.22 5.44 15.22
C LYS A 60 13.75 5.88 15.21
N LEU A 61 12.86 5.14 15.86
CA LEU A 61 11.50 5.63 16.07
C LEU A 61 11.47 6.85 17.01
N ASP A 62 10.93 7.96 16.52
CA ASP A 62 10.81 9.22 17.25
C ASP A 62 9.36 9.71 17.25
N MET A 63 8.66 9.47 18.35
CA MET A 63 7.26 9.86 18.50
C MET A 63 7.06 11.38 18.46
N ALA A 64 8.05 12.19 18.85
CA ALA A 64 7.94 13.65 18.75
C ALA A 64 7.96 14.09 17.29
N ALA A 65 8.83 13.49 16.46
CA ALA A 65 8.84 13.73 15.02
C ALA A 65 7.53 13.28 14.36
N VAL A 66 7.07 12.06 14.65
CA VAL A 66 5.82 11.51 14.08
C VAL A 66 4.59 12.32 14.51
N SER A 67 4.49 12.73 15.77
CA SER A 67 3.38 13.57 16.23
C SER A 67 3.42 14.97 15.61
N GLY A 68 4.61 15.54 15.38
CA GLY A 68 4.76 16.80 14.64
C GLY A 68 4.27 16.71 13.20
N ILE A 69 4.58 15.61 12.51
CA ILE A 69 4.05 15.30 11.17
C ILE A 69 2.53 15.14 11.22
N ALA A 70 2.02 14.35 12.17
CA ALA A 70 0.58 14.12 12.33
C ALA A 70 -0.18 15.44 12.56
N LEU A 71 0.37 16.37 13.35
CA LEU A 71 -0.20 17.70 13.55
C LEU A 71 -0.35 18.48 12.24
N GLN A 72 0.68 18.45 11.38
CA GLN A 72 0.62 19.13 10.08
C GLN A 72 -0.37 18.46 9.14
N LEU A 73 -0.43 17.13 9.12
CA LEU A 73 -1.41 16.37 8.33
C LEU A 73 -2.84 16.67 8.79
N MET A 74 -3.13 16.65 10.10
CA MET A 74 -4.46 17.01 10.63
C MET A 74 -4.87 18.45 10.33
N SER A 75 -3.89 19.35 10.18
CA SER A 75 -4.16 20.75 9.88
C SER A 75 -4.46 20.98 8.38
N ASN A 76 -4.24 19.97 7.53
CA ASN A 76 -4.59 20.04 6.13
C ASN A 76 -6.12 19.91 5.98
N PRO A 77 -6.82 20.88 5.36
CA PRO A 77 -8.28 20.88 5.25
C PRO A 77 -8.84 19.72 4.39
N GLY A 78 -8.02 19.10 3.54
CA GLY A 78 -8.41 17.92 2.77
C GLY A 78 -8.40 16.63 3.59
N VAL A 79 -7.75 16.60 4.77
CA VAL A 79 -7.74 15.41 5.64
C VAL A 79 -9.06 15.32 6.40
N ARG A 80 -9.82 14.25 6.14
CA ARG A 80 -11.13 14.00 6.75
C ARG A 80 -11.05 13.16 8.01
N GLU A 81 -10.18 12.15 7.98
CA GLU A 81 -9.96 11.17 9.04
C GLU A 81 -8.46 10.88 9.14
N MET A 82 -7.98 10.68 10.37
CA MET A 82 -6.63 10.20 10.64
C MET A 82 -6.68 9.14 11.75
N LYS A 83 -6.00 8.02 11.52
CA LYS A 83 -5.81 6.92 12.46
C LYS A 83 -4.34 6.83 12.82
N PHE A 84 -4.05 6.71 14.10
CA PHE A 84 -2.73 6.38 14.60
C PHE A 84 -2.71 4.97 15.16
N ILE A 85 -1.66 4.20 14.88
CA ILE A 85 -1.38 2.92 15.53
C ILE A 85 0.05 2.97 16.06
N ASN A 86 0.20 2.59 17.32
CA ASN A 86 1.50 2.31 17.92
C ASN A 86 1.72 0.81 17.93
N ASP A 87 2.59 0.33 17.06
CA ASP A 87 2.95 -1.09 16.92
C ASP A 87 4.40 -1.30 17.35
N THR A 88 4.72 -0.88 18.59
CA THR A 88 6.07 -0.95 19.16
C THR A 88 6.11 -1.74 20.46
N GLY A 89 7.25 -2.39 20.73
CA GLY A 89 7.53 -3.11 21.96
C GLY A 89 6.46 -4.14 22.30
N GLN A 90 5.75 -3.95 23.42
CA GLN A 90 4.70 -4.88 23.84
C GLN A 90 3.47 -4.93 22.93
N TRP A 91 3.30 -3.93 22.06
CA TRP A 91 2.17 -3.87 21.12
C TRP A 91 2.48 -4.57 19.80
N ASN A 92 3.77 -4.69 19.44
CA ASN A 92 4.19 -5.50 18.31
C ASN A 92 4.02 -6.98 18.66
N THR A 93 3.05 -7.62 17.99
CA THR A 93 2.70 -9.03 18.23
C THR A 93 3.30 -10.00 17.22
N ASP A 94 3.98 -9.50 16.18
CA ASP A 94 4.65 -10.31 15.18
C ASP A 94 6.13 -9.91 15.07
N PRO A 95 7.06 -10.66 15.71
CA PRO A 95 8.47 -10.30 15.74
C PRO A 95 9.16 -10.39 14.36
N ALA A 96 8.50 -10.94 13.34
CA ALA A 96 9.00 -10.90 11.97
C ALA A 96 8.89 -9.50 11.35
N TYR A 97 7.99 -8.66 11.86
CA TYR A 97 7.80 -7.28 11.42
C TYR A 97 8.56 -6.31 12.33
N PRO A 98 9.04 -5.16 11.80
CA PRO A 98 9.71 -4.17 12.61
C PRO A 98 8.72 -3.51 13.56
N ASP A 99 9.23 -2.97 14.67
CA ASP A 99 8.49 -1.96 15.42
C ASP A 99 8.17 -0.78 14.51
N GLY A 100 6.99 -0.18 14.71
CA GLY A 100 6.59 0.95 13.88
C GLY A 100 5.47 1.82 14.43
N TYR A 101 5.43 3.04 13.91
CA TYR A 101 4.27 3.91 14.01
C TYR A 101 3.55 3.96 12.68
N PHE A 102 2.22 3.98 12.73
CA PHE A 102 1.40 4.07 11.53
C PHE A 102 0.46 5.27 11.59
N LEU A 103 0.36 5.98 10.47
CA LEU A 103 -0.64 6.99 10.20
C LEU A 103 -1.47 6.58 8.98
N GLY A 104 -2.74 6.28 9.19
CA GLY A 104 -3.73 6.07 8.13
C GLY A 104 -4.55 7.34 7.93
N LEU A 105 -4.75 7.77 6.70
CA LEU A 105 -5.50 9.00 6.38
C LEU A 105 -6.56 8.74 5.33
N THR A 106 -7.73 9.36 5.52
CA THR A 106 -8.64 9.63 4.40
C THR A 106 -8.44 11.08 3.96
N TYR A 107 -8.07 11.27 2.70
CA TYR A 107 -7.81 12.58 2.09
C TYR A 107 -8.77 12.87 0.93
N GLY A 108 -9.34 14.07 0.90
CA GLY A 108 -10.07 14.61 -0.24
C GLY A 108 -9.17 15.52 -1.05
N SER A 109 -8.77 15.08 -2.25
CA SER A 109 -7.91 15.87 -3.14
C SER A 109 -8.66 17.03 -3.78
N ALA A 110 -7.93 18.04 -4.26
CA ALA A 110 -8.47 19.24 -4.88
C ALA A 110 -9.40 18.97 -6.09
N ASN A 111 -9.22 17.83 -6.77
CA ASN A 111 -10.08 17.37 -7.87
C ASN A 111 -11.34 16.59 -7.41
N GLY A 112 -11.62 16.54 -6.10
CA GLY A 112 -12.82 15.94 -5.53
C GLY A 112 -12.76 14.41 -5.37
N HIS A 113 -11.57 13.80 -5.48
CA HIS A 113 -11.41 12.37 -5.25
C HIS A 113 -11.03 12.06 -3.80
N ARG A 114 -11.58 10.96 -3.28
CA ARG A 114 -11.20 10.39 -1.98
C ARG A 114 -10.00 9.46 -2.16
N TRP A 115 -9.01 9.62 -1.30
CA TRP A 115 -7.78 8.85 -1.21
C TRP A 115 -7.65 8.23 0.17
N GLU A 116 -7.15 6.99 0.21
CA GLU A 116 -6.61 6.40 1.44
C GLU A 116 -5.09 6.45 1.37
N LEU A 117 -4.46 6.91 2.45
CA LEU A 117 -3.02 6.93 2.57
C LEU A 117 -2.60 6.12 3.79
N ASP A 118 -1.65 5.23 3.59
CA ASP A 118 -1.06 4.39 4.62
C ASP A 118 0.41 4.76 4.77
N ILE A 119 0.78 5.31 5.94
CA ILE A 119 2.13 5.80 6.20
C ILE A 119 2.73 5.04 7.38
N TRP A 120 3.75 4.24 7.12
CA TRP A 120 4.52 3.54 8.14
C TRP A 120 5.83 4.28 8.44
N PHE A 121 6.22 4.31 9.72
CA PHE A 121 7.52 4.77 10.18
C PHE A 121 8.20 3.59 10.86
N VAL A 122 9.37 3.19 10.36
CA VAL A 122 10.10 1.99 10.81
C VAL A 122 11.59 2.29 10.93
N ASP A 123 12.28 1.72 11.91
CA ASP A 123 13.73 1.86 12.09
C ASP A 123 14.53 0.57 11.82
N GLU A 124 13.84 -0.54 11.56
CA GLU A 124 14.41 -1.79 11.03
C GLU A 124 13.89 -2.07 9.61
N PRO A 125 14.30 -1.30 8.58
CA PRO A 125 13.71 -1.36 7.24
C PRO A 125 13.86 -2.73 6.55
N ASP A 126 14.88 -3.51 6.89
CA ASP A 126 15.10 -4.85 6.31
C ASP A 126 14.01 -5.85 6.70
N LYS A 127 13.27 -5.59 7.79
CA LYS A 127 12.11 -6.40 8.20
C LYS A 127 10.81 -5.93 7.56
N GLN A 128 10.78 -4.76 6.92
CA GLN A 128 9.56 -4.23 6.31
C GLN A 128 9.33 -4.83 4.92
N PRO A 129 8.28 -5.66 4.69
CA PRO A 129 8.15 -6.41 3.44
C PRO A 129 7.92 -5.52 2.21
N ASP A 130 7.19 -4.41 2.36
CA ASP A 130 6.88 -3.53 1.24
C ASP A 130 8.13 -2.89 0.60
N LEU A 131 9.17 -2.60 1.39
CA LEU A 131 10.46 -2.11 0.92
C LEU A 131 11.21 -3.18 0.12
N LEU A 132 11.08 -4.46 0.49
CA LEU A 132 11.65 -5.57 -0.26
C LEU A 132 10.86 -5.85 -1.55
N HIS A 133 9.53 -5.73 -1.50
CA HIS A 133 8.66 -5.97 -2.65
C HIS A 133 8.98 -5.03 -3.82
N ILE A 134 9.18 -3.73 -3.54
CA ILE A 134 9.54 -2.76 -4.59
C ILE A 134 10.91 -3.00 -5.21
N GLN A 135 11.78 -3.78 -4.56
CA GLN A 135 13.09 -4.16 -5.11
C GLN A 135 13.01 -5.44 -5.94
N THR A 136 12.23 -6.43 -5.48
CA THR A 136 12.27 -7.80 -6.02
C THR A 136 11.18 -8.09 -7.06
N MET A 137 10.01 -7.46 -6.95
CA MET A 137 8.88 -7.72 -7.85
C MET A 137 9.01 -7.11 -9.25
N PRO A 138 9.58 -5.91 -9.48
CA PRO A 138 9.53 -5.26 -10.79
C PRO A 138 10.04 -6.13 -11.95
N ALA A 139 11.11 -6.91 -11.73
CA ALA A 139 11.67 -7.80 -12.75
C ALA A 139 10.73 -8.95 -13.17
N ARG A 140 9.71 -9.26 -12.36
CA ARG A 140 8.75 -10.35 -12.58
C ARG A 140 7.43 -9.86 -13.20
N LEU A 141 7.20 -8.54 -13.23
CA LEU A 141 5.96 -7.92 -13.69
C LEU A 141 5.94 -7.73 -15.21
N THR A 142 5.59 -8.79 -15.93
CA THR A 142 5.30 -8.70 -17.37
C THR A 142 3.94 -8.03 -17.62
N PRO A 143 3.69 -7.44 -18.81
CA PRO A 143 2.39 -6.84 -19.11
C PRO A 143 1.19 -7.77 -18.88
N ALA A 144 1.36 -9.07 -19.16
CA ALA A 144 0.33 -10.07 -18.92
C ALA A 144 0.09 -10.31 -17.42
N LYS A 145 1.16 -10.47 -16.61
CA LYS A 145 1.03 -10.64 -15.15
C LYS A 145 0.49 -9.38 -14.48
N THR A 146 0.93 -8.19 -14.91
CA THR A 146 0.37 -6.91 -14.46
C THR A 146 -1.12 -6.83 -14.76
N ALA A 147 -1.55 -7.19 -15.98
CA ALA A 147 -2.96 -7.17 -16.35
C ALA A 147 -3.80 -8.16 -15.53
N ALA A 148 -3.28 -9.36 -15.27
CA ALA A 148 -3.93 -10.36 -14.41
C ALA A 148 -4.10 -9.83 -12.98
N ILE A 149 -3.02 -9.30 -12.37
CA ILE A 149 -3.07 -8.68 -11.03
C ILE A 149 -4.10 -7.57 -10.98
N LEU A 150 -4.09 -6.65 -11.95
CA LEU A 150 -5.03 -5.53 -12.00
C LEU A 150 -6.47 -6.04 -12.15
N SER A 151 -6.72 -7.04 -13.02
CA SER A 151 -8.04 -7.63 -13.20
C SER A 151 -8.57 -8.24 -11.90
N ILE A 152 -7.74 -9.02 -11.20
CA ILE A 152 -8.09 -9.65 -9.92
C ILE A 152 -8.33 -8.57 -8.87
N LYS A 153 -7.39 -7.62 -8.71
CA LYS A 153 -7.48 -6.54 -7.71
C LYS A 153 -8.71 -5.66 -7.93
N THR A 154 -9.05 -5.31 -9.17
CA THR A 154 -10.26 -4.52 -9.50
C THR A 154 -11.55 -5.23 -9.06
N GLU A 155 -11.65 -6.54 -9.22
CA GLU A 155 -12.85 -7.28 -8.78
C GLU A 155 -12.87 -7.52 -7.27
N TRP A 156 -11.72 -7.83 -6.67
CA TRP A 156 -11.64 -8.14 -5.26
C TRP A 156 -11.72 -6.91 -4.36
N ALA A 157 -11.23 -5.74 -4.79
CA ALA A 157 -11.33 -4.50 -4.02
C ALA A 157 -12.77 -4.04 -3.74
N LYS A 158 -13.77 -4.61 -4.43
CA LYS A 158 -15.20 -4.35 -4.18
C LYS A 158 -15.79 -5.22 -3.06
N ARG A 159 -15.05 -6.22 -2.58
CA ARG A 159 -15.50 -7.22 -1.60
C ARG A 159 -15.11 -6.80 -0.19
N ALA A 160 -15.91 -7.18 0.80
CA ALA A 160 -15.68 -6.82 2.20
C ALA A 160 -14.48 -7.56 2.82
N GLU A 161 -14.11 -8.69 2.24
CA GLU A 161 -12.99 -9.53 2.64
C GLU A 161 -11.64 -8.90 2.29
N TYR A 162 -11.61 -8.05 1.26
CA TYR A 162 -10.40 -7.41 0.79
C TYR A 162 -9.93 -6.32 1.76
N GLY A 163 -8.62 -6.28 2.01
CA GLY A 163 -8.01 -5.41 3.03
C GLY A 163 -8.10 -5.98 4.45
N ASN A 164 -8.90 -7.02 4.70
CA ASN A 164 -8.99 -7.68 6.01
C ASN A 164 -8.44 -9.11 5.93
N GLN A 165 -9.18 -10.02 5.30
CA GLN A 165 -8.82 -11.43 5.17
C GLN A 165 -7.96 -11.70 3.94
N VAL A 166 -8.15 -10.90 2.88
CA VAL A 166 -7.39 -10.99 1.63
C VAL A 166 -6.62 -9.68 1.44
N LYS A 167 -5.31 -9.77 1.28
CA LYS A 167 -4.41 -8.63 1.07
C LYS A 167 -3.98 -8.55 -0.40
N SER A 168 -3.49 -7.38 -0.81
CA SER A 168 -2.87 -7.22 -2.14
C SER A 168 -1.74 -8.22 -2.37
N PHE A 169 -0.98 -8.54 -1.32
CA PHE A 169 0.12 -9.48 -1.40
C PHE A 169 -0.33 -10.89 -1.76
N ASP A 170 -1.50 -11.36 -1.28
CA ASP A 170 -2.05 -12.66 -1.68
C ASP A 170 -2.28 -12.73 -3.20
N ILE A 171 -2.81 -11.65 -3.79
CA ILE A 171 -3.00 -11.53 -5.25
C ILE A 171 -1.64 -11.56 -5.97
N TYR A 172 -0.64 -10.86 -5.44
CA TYR A 172 0.67 -10.79 -6.08
C TYR A 172 1.34 -12.16 -6.07
N SER A 173 1.34 -12.85 -4.93
CA SER A 173 1.88 -14.20 -4.83
C SER A 173 1.17 -15.18 -5.75
N ALA A 174 -0.17 -15.20 -5.74
CA ALA A 174 -0.93 -16.10 -6.59
C ALA A 174 -0.58 -15.94 -8.09
N VAL A 175 -0.41 -14.71 -8.59
CA VAL A 175 -0.07 -14.47 -10.01
C VAL A 175 1.42 -14.68 -10.30
N LEU A 176 2.29 -14.25 -9.39
CA LEU A 176 3.73 -14.25 -9.63
C LEU A 176 4.34 -15.63 -9.40
N ASP A 177 3.86 -16.35 -8.40
CA ASP A 177 4.40 -17.62 -7.89
C ASP A 177 3.59 -18.83 -8.39
N ASP A 178 2.26 -18.71 -8.51
CA ASP A 178 1.36 -19.84 -8.86
C ASP A 178 0.65 -19.68 -10.22
N ASP A 179 1.06 -18.70 -11.02
CA ASP A 179 0.56 -18.40 -12.38
C ASP A 179 -0.98 -18.25 -12.49
N VAL A 180 -1.64 -17.84 -11.39
CA VAL A 180 -3.05 -17.45 -11.40
C VAL A 180 -3.23 -16.25 -12.34
N SER A 181 -4.28 -16.29 -13.17
CA SER A 181 -4.48 -15.29 -14.24
C SER A 181 -5.85 -14.61 -14.22
N THR A 182 -6.84 -15.21 -13.54
CA THR A 182 -8.21 -14.69 -13.51
C THR A 182 -8.78 -14.54 -12.09
N PRO A 183 -9.81 -13.69 -11.88
CA PRO A 183 -10.49 -13.59 -10.59
C PRO A 183 -11.10 -14.90 -10.08
N ALA A 184 -11.54 -15.77 -11.00
CA ALA A 184 -12.10 -17.08 -10.66
C ALA A 184 -11.01 -18.07 -10.20
N GLU A 185 -9.88 -18.11 -10.89
CA GLU A 185 -8.70 -18.89 -10.49
C GLU A 185 -8.18 -18.41 -9.12
N PHE A 186 -8.12 -17.10 -8.88
CA PHE A 186 -7.69 -16.57 -7.59
C PHE A 186 -8.63 -16.99 -6.45
N GLN A 187 -9.94 -17.05 -6.70
CA GLN A 187 -10.89 -17.57 -5.72
C GLN A 187 -10.64 -19.06 -5.40
N GLN A 188 -10.32 -19.87 -6.40
CA GLN A 188 -9.97 -21.29 -6.20
C GLN A 188 -8.65 -21.43 -5.43
N TRP A 189 -7.66 -20.60 -5.75
CA TRP A 189 -6.37 -20.57 -5.07
C TRP A 189 -6.49 -20.24 -3.57
N LEU A 190 -7.37 -19.31 -3.21
CA LEU A 190 -7.65 -19.00 -1.80
C LEU A 190 -8.30 -20.19 -1.05
N GLN A 191 -9.13 -20.97 -1.74
CA GLN A 191 -9.77 -22.16 -1.16
C GLN A 191 -8.75 -23.26 -0.90
N SER A 192 -7.90 -23.58 -1.87
CA SER A 192 -6.86 -24.62 -1.69
C SER A 192 -5.87 -24.26 -0.58
N ARG A 193 -5.51 -22.98 -0.44
CA ARG A 193 -4.62 -22.52 0.64
C ARG A 193 -5.24 -22.66 2.03
N SER A 194 -6.56 -22.52 2.13
CA SER A 194 -7.28 -22.67 3.40
C SER A 194 -7.38 -24.15 3.81
N ASP A 195 -7.48 -25.06 2.83
CA ASP A 195 -7.52 -26.50 3.05
C ASP A 195 -6.15 -27.05 3.50
N ASP A 196 -5.03 -26.48 3.03
CA ASP A 196 -3.67 -26.88 3.45
C ASP A 196 -3.31 -26.46 4.90
N LEU A 197 -4.11 -25.56 5.50
CA LEU A 197 -3.95 -25.11 6.89
C LEU A 197 -4.83 -25.89 7.88
N HIS A 198 -5.53 -26.94 7.41
CA HIS A 198 -6.40 -27.83 8.20
C HIS A 198 -5.94 -29.29 8.15
#